data_AF-U5QAY5-F1
#
_entry.id   AF-U5QAY5-F1
#
_cell.length_a   1.000
_cell.length_b   1.000
_cell.length_c   1.000
_cell.angle_alpha   90.00
_cell.angle_beta   90.00
_cell.angle_gamma   90.00
#
_symmetry.space_group_name_H-M   'P 1'
#
loop_
_entity.id
_entity.type
_entity.pdbx_description
1 polymer ?
#
loop_
_entity_poly.entity_id
_entity_poly.type
_entity_poly.pdbx_seq_one_letter_code
_entity_poly.pdbx_strand_id
1 'polypeptide(L)'
;MRPPLNPSAWKWCAGAGTVLLALLTLHGGHCGTAPADFVAQYKAECHFPDGSERVRFLDRYFYNQEEFVYFDSDVGRYIPKTEFGKPDADYWNNNPALLEQKKAEVERFCKHNYDVRKQDARSWKVIPKVRITPTKTMSLDHQTMLVCYVEDFYPPAINIIWIKNGKEETGSVMSTEMLQNGDWTYQIHLFLETTPERGDTYVCQVEHSSLKSPITVEWKPDSSESAKSKRLTGIVGFVLGAIFITLGLIIYLKNKKGTPRIPVPQNDVA
;
A
#
# COMPACT_ATOMS: atom_id res chain seq x y z
N MET A 1 -29.14 -34.90 12.59
CA MET A 1 -28.19 -35.33 13.63
C MET A 1 -27.20 -34.20 13.88
N ARG A 2 -27.30 -33.53 15.04
CA ARG A 2 -26.30 -32.61 15.60
C ARG A 2 -25.87 -33.20 16.96
N PRO A 3 -24.60 -33.16 17.36
CA PRO A 3 -24.18 -33.69 18.65
C PRO A 3 -24.56 -32.70 19.78
N PRO A 4 -24.77 -33.18 21.03
CA PRO A 4 -25.10 -32.32 22.16
C PRO A 4 -23.84 -31.68 22.76
N LEU A 5 -23.97 -30.42 23.18
CA LEU A 5 -22.96 -29.68 23.93
C LEU A 5 -22.94 -30.16 25.39
N ASN A 6 -21.74 -30.50 25.85
CA ASN A 6 -21.38 -30.98 27.19
C ASN A 6 -21.27 -29.79 28.17
N PRO A 7 -21.95 -29.79 29.34
CA PRO A 7 -21.73 -28.77 30.37
C PRO A 7 -20.94 -29.34 31.54
N SER A 8 -19.62 -29.18 31.55
CA SER A 8 -18.83 -29.31 32.77
C SER A 8 -17.54 -28.50 32.71
N ALA A 9 -17.54 -27.33 33.34
CA ALA A 9 -16.32 -26.64 33.75
C ALA A 9 -16.58 -25.85 35.03
N TRP A 10 -16.34 -26.55 36.14
CA TRP A 10 -15.95 -26.15 37.49
C TRP A 10 -16.37 -24.79 38.09
N LYS A 11 -17.26 -24.91 39.08
CA LYS A 11 -17.29 -24.10 40.31
C LYS A 11 -16.03 -24.39 41.12
N TRP A 12 -15.28 -23.37 41.57
CA TRP A 12 -14.70 -23.23 42.92
C TRP A 12 -14.13 -21.81 43.05
N CYS A 13 -14.64 -21.03 44.00
CA CYS A 13 -13.88 -20.05 44.81
C CYS A 13 -14.76 -19.72 46.02
N ALA A 14 -14.34 -20.15 47.21
CA ALA A 14 -14.96 -19.80 48.47
C ALA A 14 -13.90 -19.29 49.46
N GLY A 15 -14.22 -18.18 50.11
CA GLY A 15 -13.62 -17.63 51.35
C GLY A 15 -12.29 -16.90 51.18
N ALA A 16 -11.98 -15.81 51.86
CA ALA A 16 -12.69 -14.87 52.74
C ALA A 16 -11.62 -13.81 53.10
N GLY A 17 -11.93 -12.51 53.08
CA GLY A 17 -10.97 -11.53 53.57
C GLY A 17 -11.26 -10.09 53.20
N THR A 18 -11.73 -9.35 54.20
CA THR A 18 -11.65 -7.89 54.37
C THR A 18 -12.66 -7.01 53.64
N VAL A 19 -13.38 -6.27 54.49
CA VAL A 19 -14.36 -5.22 54.22
C VAL A 19 -13.66 -4.02 53.59
N LEU A 20 -14.07 -3.67 52.38
CA LEU A 20 -13.92 -2.33 51.82
C LEU A 20 -15.24 -1.99 51.13
N LEU A 21 -16.07 -1.20 51.82
CA LEU A 21 -17.23 -0.54 51.22
C LEU A 21 -16.69 0.49 50.21
N ALA A 22 -16.57 0.08 48.95
CA ALA A 22 -16.42 0.97 47.83
C ALA A 22 -17.66 0.83 46.94
N LEU A 23 -18.42 1.92 46.83
CA LEU A 23 -19.56 2.10 45.95
C LEU A 23 -19.14 1.83 44.49
N LEU A 24 -19.35 0.60 44.05
CA LEU A 24 -19.41 0.26 42.63
C LEU A 24 -20.75 -0.42 42.41
N THR A 25 -21.78 0.39 42.14
CA THR A 25 -22.89 -0.04 41.29
C THR A 25 -22.30 -0.30 39.91
N LEU A 26 -21.63 -1.44 39.76
CA LEU A 26 -21.34 -2.02 38.47
C LEU A 26 -22.70 -2.17 37.81
N HIS A 27 -22.93 -1.33 36.81
CA HIS A 27 -24.01 -1.50 35.86
C HIS A 27 -23.94 -2.97 35.46
N GLY A 28 -24.98 -3.74 35.80
CA GLY A 28 -25.15 -5.07 35.28
C GLY A 28 -25.13 -4.93 33.77
N GLY A 29 -23.96 -5.15 33.18
CA GLY A 29 -23.77 -5.18 31.76
C GLY A 29 -24.71 -6.26 31.28
N HIS A 30 -25.85 -5.83 30.75
CA HIS A 30 -26.76 -6.72 30.08
C HIS A 30 -25.94 -7.30 28.94
N CYS A 31 -25.49 -8.54 29.09
CA CYS A 31 -25.01 -9.35 27.99
C CYS A 31 -26.25 -9.68 27.16
N GLY A 32 -26.80 -8.67 26.49
CA GLY A 32 -27.85 -8.85 25.51
C GLY A 32 -27.24 -9.61 24.35
N THR A 33 -27.90 -10.68 23.91
CA THR A 33 -27.63 -11.24 22.59
C THR A 33 -27.71 -10.11 21.58
N ALA A 34 -26.68 -9.98 20.73
CA ALA A 34 -26.72 -9.03 19.62
C ALA A 34 -28.06 -9.18 18.89
N PRO A 35 -28.74 -8.08 18.53
CA PRO A 35 -30.02 -8.16 17.85
C PRO A 35 -29.85 -8.95 16.55
N ALA A 36 -30.86 -9.76 16.22
CA ALA A 36 -30.86 -10.45 14.93
C ALA A 36 -30.87 -9.41 13.80
N ASP A 37 -29.94 -9.57 12.85
CA ASP A 37 -29.81 -8.72 11.68
C ASP A 37 -30.14 -9.51 10.42
N PHE A 38 -30.84 -8.87 9.49
CA PHE A 38 -31.31 -9.47 8.25
C PHE A 38 -31.13 -8.48 7.11
N VAL A 39 -30.40 -8.88 6.07
CA VAL A 39 -30.02 -7.99 4.98
C VAL A 39 -30.59 -8.51 3.67
N ALA A 40 -31.43 -7.73 3.00
CA ALA A 40 -31.83 -8.01 1.62
C ALA A 40 -30.98 -7.15 0.67
N GLN A 41 -30.40 -7.76 -0.36
CA GLN A 41 -29.59 -7.05 -1.35
C GLN A 41 -30.04 -7.37 -2.77
N TYR A 42 -29.84 -6.39 -3.64
CA TYR A 42 -30.15 -6.47 -5.06
C TYR A 42 -28.98 -5.92 -5.86
N LYS A 43 -28.59 -6.60 -6.94
CA LYS A 43 -27.52 -6.15 -7.84
C LYS A 43 -27.94 -6.25 -9.30
N ALA A 44 -27.86 -5.13 -10.00
CA ALA A 44 -27.96 -5.06 -11.45
C ALA A 44 -26.54 -4.99 -12.03
N GLU A 45 -26.04 -6.11 -12.57
CA GLU A 45 -24.69 -6.21 -13.10
C GLU A 45 -24.70 -6.21 -14.62
N CYS A 46 -23.75 -5.49 -15.22
CA CYS A 46 -23.50 -5.47 -16.65
C CYS A 46 -22.05 -5.88 -16.90
N HIS A 47 -21.85 -6.98 -17.62
CA HIS A 47 -20.54 -7.52 -17.94
C HIS A 47 -20.18 -7.19 -19.40
N PHE A 48 -19.03 -6.55 -19.60
CA PHE A 48 -18.56 -6.00 -20.88
C PHE A 48 -17.22 -6.64 -21.30
N PRO A 49 -17.19 -7.95 -21.66
CA PRO A 49 -15.95 -8.66 -21.97
C PRO A 49 -15.19 -8.02 -23.16
N ASP A 50 -15.93 -7.61 -24.20
CA ASP A 50 -15.37 -7.03 -25.42
C ASP A 50 -16.03 -5.67 -25.70
N GLY A 51 -16.01 -4.77 -24.71
CA GLY A 51 -16.70 -3.49 -24.80
C GLY A 51 -18.22 -3.65 -24.83
N SER A 52 -18.91 -2.90 -25.70
CA SER A 52 -20.38 -2.88 -25.78
C SER A 52 -20.96 -3.79 -26.87
N GLU A 53 -20.14 -4.58 -27.58
CA GLU A 53 -20.64 -5.49 -28.62
C GLU A 53 -21.39 -6.67 -28.02
N ARG A 54 -20.74 -7.37 -27.08
CA ARG A 54 -21.34 -8.45 -26.29
C ARG A 54 -21.50 -7.98 -24.85
N VAL A 55 -22.74 -7.94 -24.38
CA VAL A 55 -23.07 -7.46 -23.03
C VAL A 55 -23.99 -8.47 -22.37
N ARG A 56 -23.62 -8.91 -21.16
CA ARG A 56 -24.43 -9.80 -20.34
C ARG A 56 -24.97 -9.03 -19.14
N PHE A 57 -26.28 -9.07 -18.96
CA PHE A 57 -26.98 -8.46 -17.85
C PHE A 57 -27.40 -9.53 -16.83
N LEU A 58 -27.09 -9.29 -15.56
CA LEU A 58 -27.52 -10.12 -14.44
C LEU A 58 -28.34 -9.29 -13.44
N ASP A 59 -29.51 -9.80 -13.08
CA ASP A 59 -30.42 -9.21 -12.09
C ASP A 59 -30.45 -10.11 -10.85
N ARG A 60 -29.64 -9.81 -9.83
CA ARG A 60 -29.29 -10.76 -8.77
C ARG A 60 -29.90 -10.37 -7.43
N TYR A 61 -30.48 -11.34 -6.72
CA TYR A 61 -31.15 -11.14 -5.45
C TYR A 61 -30.49 -11.97 -4.34
N PHE A 62 -30.21 -11.33 -3.22
CA PHE A 62 -29.52 -11.93 -2.08
C PHE A 62 -30.33 -11.72 -0.80
N TYR A 63 -30.34 -12.75 0.04
CA TYR A 63 -30.79 -12.65 1.42
C TYR A 63 -29.61 -13.01 2.32
N ASN A 64 -29.26 -12.10 3.21
CA ASN A 64 -27.97 -12.02 3.88
C ASN A 64 -26.81 -12.06 2.89
N GLN A 65 -26.07 -13.16 2.83
CA GLN A 65 -24.96 -13.38 1.89
C GLN A 65 -25.29 -14.46 0.84
N GLU A 66 -26.50 -15.01 0.87
CA GLU A 66 -26.93 -16.09 0.00
C GLU A 66 -27.69 -15.53 -1.20
N GLU A 67 -27.11 -15.66 -2.39
CA GLU A 67 -27.82 -15.42 -3.64
C GLU A 67 -28.88 -16.50 -3.81
N PHE A 68 -30.15 -16.12 -3.85
CA PHE A 68 -31.24 -17.09 -3.89
C PHE A 68 -31.89 -17.22 -5.26
N VAL A 69 -31.88 -16.15 -6.08
CA VAL A 69 -32.41 -16.15 -7.45
C VAL A 69 -31.76 -15.03 -8.26
N TYR A 70 -31.64 -15.22 -9.58
CA TYR A 70 -31.17 -14.18 -10.49
C TYR A 70 -31.75 -14.34 -11.90
N PHE A 71 -31.91 -13.24 -12.63
CA PHE A 71 -32.12 -13.27 -14.09
C PHE A 71 -30.78 -13.24 -14.81
N ASP A 72 -30.68 -13.97 -15.91
CA ASP A 72 -29.52 -13.96 -16.80
C ASP A 72 -29.97 -13.64 -18.23
N SER A 73 -29.46 -12.57 -18.82
CA SER A 73 -29.82 -12.17 -20.19
C SER A 73 -29.48 -13.23 -21.24
N ASP A 74 -28.41 -13.99 -21.02
CA ASP A 74 -27.98 -15.03 -21.98
C ASP A 74 -28.94 -16.24 -21.97
N VAL A 75 -29.62 -16.45 -20.84
CA VAL A 75 -30.63 -17.52 -20.68
C VAL A 75 -32.05 -16.99 -20.92
N GLY A 76 -32.29 -15.71 -20.65
CA GLY A 76 -33.55 -15.00 -20.88
C GLY A 76 -34.64 -15.26 -19.83
N ARG A 77 -34.28 -15.75 -18.63
CA ARG A 77 -35.22 -16.07 -17.54
C ARG A 77 -34.56 -16.03 -16.17
N TYR A 78 -35.38 -16.06 -15.11
CA TYR A 78 -34.92 -16.23 -13.74
C TYR A 78 -34.51 -17.67 -13.45
N ILE A 79 -33.41 -17.83 -12.71
CA ILE A 79 -32.80 -19.09 -12.32
C ILE A 79 -32.69 -19.09 -10.79
N PRO A 80 -33.38 -20.01 -10.10
CA PRO A 80 -33.21 -20.15 -8.66
C PRO A 80 -31.85 -20.77 -8.35
N LYS A 81 -31.15 -20.21 -7.36
CA LYS A 81 -29.89 -20.74 -6.83
C LYS A 81 -30.13 -21.64 -5.62
N THR A 82 -31.24 -21.43 -4.94
CA THR A 82 -31.63 -22.15 -3.72
C THR A 82 -33.11 -22.50 -3.77
N GLU A 83 -33.55 -23.44 -2.93
CA GLU A 83 -34.98 -23.77 -2.79
C GLU A 83 -35.80 -22.55 -2.33
N PHE A 84 -35.19 -21.64 -1.55
CA PHE A 84 -35.84 -20.40 -1.11
C PHE A 84 -36.23 -19.50 -2.29
N GLY A 85 -35.41 -19.43 -3.35
CA GLY A 85 -35.69 -18.61 -4.53
C GLY A 85 -36.53 -19.25 -5.61
N LYS A 86 -36.88 -20.53 -5.47
CA LYS A 86 -37.68 -21.25 -6.46
C LYS A 86 -39.09 -20.64 -6.65
N PRO A 87 -39.84 -20.28 -5.59
CA PRO A 87 -41.16 -19.67 -5.75
C PRO A 87 -41.10 -18.34 -6.54
N ASP A 88 -40.08 -17.51 -6.27
CA ASP A 88 -39.89 -16.23 -6.97
C ASP A 88 -39.53 -16.45 -8.44
N ALA A 89 -38.61 -17.38 -8.72
CA ALA A 89 -38.24 -17.72 -10.09
C ALA A 89 -39.45 -18.23 -10.89
N ASP A 90 -40.24 -19.15 -10.32
CA ASP A 90 -41.43 -19.70 -10.96
C ASP A 90 -42.48 -18.59 -11.21
N TYR A 91 -42.72 -17.73 -10.22
CA TYR A 91 -43.66 -16.62 -10.35
C TYR A 91 -43.23 -15.62 -11.43
N TRP A 92 -41.97 -15.17 -11.43
CA TRP A 92 -41.46 -14.19 -12.38
C TRP A 92 -41.34 -14.76 -13.80
N ASN A 93 -40.97 -16.03 -13.94
CA ASN A 93 -40.88 -16.69 -15.25
C ASN A 93 -42.25 -16.90 -15.92
N ASN A 94 -43.34 -16.91 -15.13
CA ASN A 94 -44.70 -16.96 -15.65
C ASN A 94 -45.23 -15.59 -16.13
N ASN A 95 -44.41 -14.53 -16.09
CA ASN A 95 -44.76 -13.20 -16.59
C ASN A 95 -43.92 -12.84 -17.84
N PRO A 96 -44.43 -13.05 -19.07
CA PRO A 96 -43.69 -12.75 -20.30
C PRO A 96 -43.30 -11.28 -20.44
N ALA A 97 -44.14 -10.35 -19.98
CA ALA A 97 -43.84 -8.92 -20.06
C ALA A 97 -42.63 -8.55 -19.19
N LEU A 98 -42.50 -9.15 -18.00
CA LEU A 98 -41.34 -8.97 -17.14
C LEU A 98 -40.06 -9.54 -17.79
N LEU A 99 -40.14 -10.75 -18.37
CA LEU A 99 -38.97 -11.35 -19.03
C LEU A 99 -38.49 -10.52 -20.22
N GLU A 100 -39.41 -10.02 -21.06
CA GLU A 100 -39.05 -9.15 -22.18
C GLU A 100 -38.47 -7.81 -21.70
N GLN A 101 -39.02 -7.23 -20.64
CA GLN A 101 -38.44 -6.04 -20.01
C GLN A 101 -37.00 -6.30 -19.53
N LYS A 102 -36.76 -7.42 -18.82
CA LYS A 102 -35.44 -7.76 -18.28
C LYS A 102 -34.41 -8.07 -19.37
N LYS A 103 -34.82 -8.71 -20.48
CA LYS A 103 -33.96 -8.85 -21.66
C LYS A 103 -33.59 -7.49 -22.27
N ALA A 104 -34.55 -6.55 -22.31
CA ALA A 104 -34.32 -5.22 -22.86
C ALA A 104 -33.35 -4.35 -22.02
N GLU A 105 -33.09 -4.70 -20.74
CA GLU A 105 -32.12 -3.99 -19.89
C GLU A 105 -30.68 -4.07 -20.42
N VAL A 106 -30.35 -5.06 -21.27
CA VAL A 106 -29.06 -5.12 -21.97
C VAL A 106 -28.84 -3.84 -22.80
N GLU A 107 -29.84 -3.44 -23.57
CA GLU A 107 -29.78 -2.22 -24.40
C GLU A 107 -30.07 -0.98 -23.56
N ARG A 108 -31.19 -0.99 -22.83
CA ARG A 108 -31.74 0.18 -22.15
C ARG A 108 -30.89 0.63 -20.96
N PHE A 109 -30.32 -0.30 -20.20
CA PHE A 109 -29.55 -0.01 -19.00
C PHE A 109 -28.06 -0.20 -19.25
N CYS A 110 -27.62 -1.40 -19.63
CA CYS A 110 -26.18 -1.68 -19.72
C CYS A 110 -25.47 -0.89 -20.82
N LYS A 111 -25.88 -1.06 -22.08
CA LYS A 111 -25.24 -0.36 -23.21
C LYS A 111 -25.43 1.14 -23.14
N HIS A 112 -26.64 1.60 -22.79
CA HIS A 112 -26.89 3.02 -22.58
C HIS A 112 -25.93 3.65 -21.55
N ASN A 113 -25.82 3.07 -20.34
CA ASN A 113 -24.92 3.60 -19.32
C ASN A 113 -23.44 3.46 -19.71
N TYR A 114 -23.06 2.36 -20.38
CA TYR A 114 -21.73 2.21 -20.92
C TYR A 114 -21.40 3.35 -21.90
N ASP A 115 -22.28 3.65 -22.85
CA ASP A 115 -22.05 4.71 -23.83
C ASP A 115 -21.99 6.10 -23.22
N VAL A 116 -22.80 6.37 -22.20
CA VAL A 116 -22.76 7.63 -21.45
C VAL A 116 -21.46 7.78 -20.65
N ARG A 117 -20.93 6.70 -20.06
CA ARG A 117 -19.79 6.76 -19.13
C ARG A 117 -18.44 6.34 -19.72
N LYS A 118 -18.41 5.68 -20.89
CA LYS A 118 -17.17 5.09 -21.45
C LYS A 118 -16.09 6.13 -21.70
N GLN A 119 -16.46 7.35 -22.09
CA GLN A 119 -15.49 8.40 -22.37
C GLN A 119 -14.83 8.88 -21.07
N ASP A 120 -15.64 9.15 -20.04
CA ASP A 120 -15.15 9.53 -18.72
C ASP A 120 -14.23 8.45 -18.14
N ALA A 121 -14.69 7.18 -18.15
CA ALA A 121 -13.92 6.04 -17.65
C ALA A 121 -12.59 5.81 -18.41
N ARG A 122 -12.56 6.02 -19.73
CA ARG A 122 -11.32 5.90 -20.53
C ARG A 122 -10.37 7.07 -20.33
N SER A 123 -10.92 8.27 -20.11
CA SER A 123 -10.15 9.49 -19.92
C SER A 123 -9.56 9.58 -18.51
N TRP A 124 -10.23 8.98 -17.53
CA TRP A 124 -9.76 8.92 -16.15
C TRP A 124 -8.52 8.04 -16.07
N LYS A 125 -7.38 8.68 -15.91
CA LYS A 125 -6.08 8.02 -15.79
C LYS A 125 -5.26 8.73 -14.74
N VAL A 126 -4.71 7.95 -13.81
CA VAL A 126 -3.87 8.46 -12.72
C VAL A 126 -2.47 7.88 -12.89
N ILE A 127 -1.47 8.76 -12.88
CA ILE A 127 -0.05 8.41 -13.06
C ILE A 127 0.47 7.74 -11.78
N PRO A 128 1.14 6.57 -11.88
CA PRO A 128 1.71 5.90 -10.72
C PRO A 128 2.81 6.73 -10.05
N LYS A 129 2.84 6.68 -8.73
CA LYS A 129 3.99 7.08 -7.92
C LYS A 129 4.89 5.88 -7.74
N VAL A 130 6.15 6.03 -8.12
CA VAL A 130 7.13 4.93 -8.11
C VAL A 130 8.28 5.28 -7.19
N ARG A 131 8.63 4.37 -6.29
CA ARG A 131 9.79 4.51 -5.41
C ARG A 131 10.42 3.15 -5.12
N ILE A 132 11.74 3.14 -4.99
CA ILE A 132 12.49 1.96 -4.57
C ILE A 132 12.94 2.15 -3.12
N THR A 133 12.75 1.15 -2.27
CA THR A 133 13.24 1.17 -0.89
C THR A 133 13.95 -0.13 -0.56
N PRO A 134 15.17 -0.08 -0.01
CA PRO A 134 15.84 -1.27 0.51
C PRO A 134 15.28 -1.64 1.89
N THR A 135 14.97 -2.92 2.07
CA THR A 135 14.58 -3.51 3.35
C THR A 135 15.61 -4.56 3.76
N LYS A 136 16.10 -4.48 5.00
CA LYS A 136 16.98 -5.51 5.56
C LYS A 136 16.14 -6.73 5.93
N THR A 137 16.45 -7.88 5.36
CA THR A 137 15.91 -9.15 5.83
C THR A 137 16.61 -9.53 7.14
N MET A 138 15.84 -9.88 8.17
CA MET A 138 16.37 -10.17 9.51
C MET A 138 17.28 -11.41 9.60
N SER A 139 17.43 -12.18 8.51
CA SER A 139 17.94 -13.55 8.53
C SER A 139 19.35 -13.77 7.95
N LEU A 140 19.93 -12.87 7.14
CA LEU A 140 21.30 -13.04 6.64
C LEU A 140 21.99 -11.68 6.40
N ASP A 141 23.24 -11.59 6.84
CA ASP A 141 24.01 -10.34 6.98
C ASP A 141 24.33 -9.62 5.65
N HIS A 142 23.95 -10.18 4.49
CA HIS A 142 24.23 -9.60 3.15
C HIS A 142 23.02 -9.57 2.20
N GLN A 143 21.87 -10.12 2.59
CA GLN A 143 20.71 -10.19 1.72
C GLN A 143 19.82 -8.95 1.92
N THR A 144 19.54 -8.24 0.83
CA THR A 144 18.69 -7.06 0.83
C THR A 144 17.50 -7.30 -0.07
N MET A 145 16.31 -7.00 0.43
CA MET A 145 15.10 -7.00 -0.37
C MET A 145 14.87 -5.58 -0.89
N LEU A 146 14.95 -5.38 -2.20
CA LEU A 146 14.56 -4.12 -2.82
C LEU A 146 13.06 -4.19 -3.13
N VAL A 147 12.33 -3.16 -2.71
CA VAL A 147 10.89 -3.08 -2.97
C VAL A 147 10.61 -1.90 -3.89
N CYS A 148 10.04 -2.17 -5.06
CA CYS A 148 9.47 -1.16 -5.93
C CYS A 148 8.01 -0.98 -5.56
N TYR A 149 7.70 0.13 -4.91
CA TYR A 149 6.33 0.54 -4.61
C TYR A 149 5.80 1.29 -5.83
N VAL A 150 4.69 0.79 -6.40
CA VAL A 150 3.94 1.44 -7.47
C VAL A 150 2.55 1.73 -6.93
N GLU A 151 2.33 2.99 -6.56
CA GLU A 151 1.20 3.45 -5.76
C GLU A 151 0.35 4.47 -6.55
N ASP A 152 -0.91 4.64 -6.12
CA ASP A 152 -1.84 5.69 -6.57
C ASP A 152 -2.07 5.76 -8.09
N PHE A 153 -2.30 4.64 -8.77
CA PHE A 153 -2.55 4.62 -10.23
C PHE A 153 -3.92 4.08 -10.62
N TYR A 154 -4.34 4.43 -11.85
CA TYR A 154 -5.55 3.91 -12.48
C TYR A 154 -5.45 4.06 -14.01
N PRO A 155 -5.88 3.08 -14.83
CA PRO A 155 -6.54 1.81 -14.49
C PRO A 155 -5.61 0.74 -13.91
N PRO A 156 -6.12 -0.43 -13.43
CA PRO A 156 -5.27 -1.45 -12.81
C PRO A 156 -4.34 -2.18 -13.80
N ALA A 157 -4.61 -2.13 -15.10
CA ALA A 157 -3.75 -2.76 -16.11
C ALA A 157 -2.41 -2.01 -16.22
N ILE A 158 -1.33 -2.66 -15.78
CA ILE A 158 0.01 -2.08 -15.67
C ILE A 158 1.07 -3.15 -15.98
N ASN A 159 2.21 -2.73 -16.55
CA ASN A 159 3.37 -3.58 -16.78
C ASN A 159 4.56 -3.04 -15.99
N ILE A 160 5.20 -3.88 -15.18
CA ILE A 160 6.27 -3.46 -14.26
C ILE A 160 7.38 -4.50 -14.31
N ILE A 161 8.61 -4.06 -14.54
CA ILE A 161 9.79 -4.92 -14.60
C ILE A 161 10.92 -4.41 -13.71
N TRP A 162 11.71 -5.35 -13.21
CA TRP A 162 13.00 -5.07 -12.61
C TRP A 162 14.10 -5.24 -13.66
N ILE A 163 15.04 -4.30 -13.68
CA ILE A 163 16.23 -4.35 -14.52
C ILE A 163 17.45 -4.25 -13.60
N LYS A 164 18.28 -5.29 -13.58
CA LYS A 164 19.55 -5.32 -12.86
C LYS A 164 20.69 -5.22 -13.87
N ASN A 165 21.54 -4.20 -13.73
CA ASN A 165 22.71 -3.99 -14.60
C ASN A 165 22.37 -4.01 -16.11
N GLY A 166 21.23 -3.44 -16.48
CA GLY A 166 20.75 -3.36 -17.86
C GLY A 166 20.06 -4.61 -18.40
N LYS A 167 19.92 -5.67 -17.59
CA LYS A 167 19.19 -6.90 -17.95
C LYS A 167 17.94 -7.04 -17.11
N GLU A 168 16.82 -7.38 -17.76
CA GLU A 168 15.57 -7.70 -17.07
C GLU A 168 15.78 -8.90 -16.12
N GLU A 169 15.28 -8.76 -14.90
CA GLU A 169 15.35 -9.75 -13.85
C GLU A 169 13.95 -10.27 -13.51
N THR A 170 13.78 -11.58 -13.57
CA THR A 170 12.50 -12.25 -13.33
C THR A 170 12.61 -13.41 -12.34
N GLY A 171 13.80 -13.97 -12.13
CA GLY A 171 13.98 -15.19 -11.35
C GLY A 171 13.83 -14.99 -9.84
N SER A 172 14.16 -13.79 -9.35
CA SER A 172 14.14 -13.43 -7.92
C SER A 172 13.10 -12.35 -7.62
N VAL A 173 12.11 -12.18 -8.50
CA VAL A 173 11.07 -11.17 -8.38
C VAL A 173 9.78 -11.79 -7.88
N MET A 174 9.20 -11.18 -6.84
CA MET A 174 7.87 -11.49 -6.35
C MET A 174 7.00 -10.23 -6.43
N SER A 175 5.69 -10.37 -6.58
CA SER A 175 4.76 -9.25 -6.52
C SER A 175 3.62 -9.51 -5.55
N THR A 176 3.03 -8.46 -5.01
CA THR A 176 1.71 -8.57 -4.40
C THR A 176 0.65 -8.85 -5.47
N GLU A 177 -0.54 -9.27 -5.02
CA GLU A 177 -1.74 -9.09 -5.83
C GLU A 177 -2.06 -7.59 -6.00
N MET A 178 -2.93 -7.27 -6.95
CA MET A 178 -3.40 -5.90 -7.20
C MET A 178 -4.27 -5.42 -6.03
N LEU A 179 -3.83 -4.39 -5.31
CA LEU A 179 -4.54 -3.85 -4.15
C LEU A 179 -5.42 -2.65 -4.54
N GLN A 180 -6.65 -2.63 -4.03
CA GLN A 180 -7.60 -1.53 -4.21
C GLN A 180 -7.58 -0.59 -3.01
N ASN A 181 -7.40 0.71 -3.26
CA ASN A 181 -7.33 1.72 -2.20
C ASN A 181 -8.71 2.20 -1.71
N GLY A 182 -9.77 1.97 -2.49
CA GLY A 182 -11.13 2.44 -2.19
C GLY A 182 -11.43 3.87 -2.66
N ASP A 183 -10.49 4.52 -3.35
CA ASP A 183 -10.59 5.89 -3.87
C ASP A 183 -10.41 5.95 -5.40
N TRP A 184 -10.70 4.85 -6.09
CA TRP A 184 -10.44 4.64 -7.53
C TRP A 184 -8.97 4.60 -7.93
N THR A 185 -8.06 4.37 -6.97
CA THR A 185 -6.66 4.06 -7.28
C THR A 185 -6.27 2.65 -6.81
N TYR A 186 -5.18 2.18 -7.39
CA TYR A 186 -4.60 0.88 -7.15
C TYR A 186 -3.14 1.02 -6.71
N GLN A 187 -2.63 -0.03 -6.06
CA GLN A 187 -1.22 -0.17 -5.76
C GLN A 187 -0.77 -1.63 -5.95
N ILE A 188 0.50 -1.81 -6.31
CA ILE A 188 1.16 -3.11 -6.46
C ILE A 188 2.64 -2.96 -6.10
N HIS A 189 3.19 -3.92 -5.35
CA HIS A 189 4.59 -3.87 -4.91
C HIS A 189 5.37 -5.05 -5.47
N LEU A 190 6.55 -4.77 -6.02
CA LEU A 190 7.47 -5.79 -6.53
C LEU A 190 8.70 -5.88 -5.64
N PHE A 191 8.99 -7.09 -5.19
CA PHE A 191 10.09 -7.43 -4.31
C PHE A 191 11.18 -8.11 -5.15
N LEU A 192 12.42 -7.65 -5.02
CA LEU A 192 13.60 -8.25 -5.62
C LEU A 192 14.55 -8.68 -4.51
N GLU A 193 14.81 -9.98 -4.39
CA GLU A 193 15.80 -10.53 -3.49
C GLU A 193 17.19 -10.49 -4.14
N THR A 194 18.15 -9.78 -3.52
CA THR A 194 19.50 -9.63 -4.07
C THR A 194 20.54 -9.37 -2.99
N THR A 195 21.82 -9.52 -3.34
CA THR A 195 22.99 -9.09 -2.56
C THR A 195 23.65 -7.92 -3.30
N PRO A 196 23.30 -6.65 -3.00
CA PRO A 196 23.77 -5.52 -3.80
C PRO A 196 25.28 -5.28 -3.66
N GLU A 197 25.99 -5.22 -4.78
CA GLU A 197 27.43 -4.95 -4.82
C GLU A 197 27.74 -3.52 -5.30
N ARG A 198 28.94 -3.02 -4.97
CA ARG A 198 29.35 -1.69 -5.41
C ARG A 198 29.48 -1.65 -6.93
N GLY A 199 28.68 -0.80 -7.56
CA GLY A 199 28.62 -0.66 -9.02
C GLY A 199 27.35 -1.24 -9.63
N ASP A 200 26.61 -2.06 -8.87
CA ASP A 200 25.30 -2.52 -9.29
C ASP A 200 24.33 -1.34 -9.47
N THR A 201 23.46 -1.49 -10.46
CA THR A 201 22.37 -0.56 -10.75
C THR A 201 21.09 -1.35 -10.88
N TYR A 202 20.06 -0.90 -10.16
CA TYR A 202 18.74 -1.51 -10.15
C TYR A 202 17.73 -0.49 -10.64
N VAL A 203 16.90 -0.87 -11.60
CA VAL A 203 15.87 0.00 -12.16
C VAL A 203 14.52 -0.70 -12.06
N CYS A 204 13.54 0.01 -11.50
CA CYS A 204 12.14 -0.36 -11.64
C CYS A 204 11.55 0.44 -12.79
N GLN A 205 11.14 -0.26 -13.85
CA GLN A 205 10.51 0.36 -15.02
C GLN A 205 9.02 0.06 -15.00
N VAL A 206 8.21 1.12 -15.15
CA VAL A 206 6.75 1.05 -15.10
C VAL A 206 6.16 1.58 -16.40
N GLU A 207 5.39 0.73 -17.06
CA GLU A 207 4.58 1.05 -18.23
C GLU A 207 3.10 1.04 -17.84
N HIS A 208 2.43 2.15 -18.12
CA HIS A 208 1.05 2.33 -17.74
C HIS A 208 0.32 3.22 -18.74
N SER A 209 -0.97 2.96 -18.97
CA SER A 209 -1.75 3.65 -20.00
C SER A 209 -1.93 5.17 -19.78
N SER A 210 -1.63 5.67 -18.57
CA SER A 210 -1.59 7.10 -18.24
C SER A 210 -0.31 7.81 -18.70
N LEU A 211 0.71 7.05 -19.10
CA LEU A 211 2.04 7.55 -19.41
C LEU A 211 2.25 7.64 -20.92
N LYS A 212 2.97 8.68 -21.36
CA LYS A 212 3.46 8.78 -22.75
C LYS A 212 4.74 8.00 -22.99
N SER A 213 5.52 7.79 -21.93
CA SER A 213 6.78 7.05 -21.91
C SER A 213 6.91 6.34 -20.55
N PRO A 214 7.62 5.20 -20.48
CA PRO A 214 7.80 4.48 -19.22
C PRO A 214 8.44 5.36 -18.14
N ILE A 215 8.03 5.16 -16.88
CA ILE A 215 8.75 5.70 -15.71
C ILE A 215 9.89 4.75 -15.38
N THR A 216 11.09 5.28 -15.17
CA THR A 216 12.25 4.53 -14.69
C THR A 216 12.75 5.15 -13.39
N VAL A 217 12.75 4.35 -12.33
CA VAL A 217 13.33 4.74 -11.04
C VAL A 217 14.57 3.90 -10.81
N GLU A 218 15.71 4.57 -10.63
CA GLU A 218 16.99 3.92 -10.40
C GLU A 218 17.34 3.92 -8.91
N TRP A 219 17.85 2.79 -8.43
CA TRP A 219 18.47 2.65 -7.12
C TRP A 219 19.87 2.07 -7.29
N LYS A 220 20.82 2.65 -6.56
CA LYS A 220 22.21 2.17 -6.48
C LYS A 220 22.55 1.91 -5.02
N PRO A 221 23.33 0.86 -4.73
CA PRO A 221 23.83 0.63 -3.37
C PRO A 221 24.61 1.85 -2.91
N ASP A 222 24.19 2.44 -1.79
CA ASP A 222 24.86 3.60 -1.24
C ASP A 222 26.33 3.29 -1.03
N SER A 223 27.21 4.13 -1.60
CA SER A 223 28.59 4.26 -1.13
C SER A 223 28.62 4.99 0.22
N SER A 224 27.79 4.55 1.16
CA SER A 224 27.49 5.15 2.46
C SER A 224 27.22 6.68 2.41
N GLU A 225 25.95 7.09 2.51
CA GLU A 225 25.58 8.46 2.90
C GLU A 225 26.34 8.90 4.18
N SER A 226 26.67 7.94 5.05
CA SER A 226 27.59 8.11 6.19
C SER A 226 28.99 8.59 5.80
N ALA A 227 29.60 8.13 4.70
CA ALA A 227 30.91 8.60 4.26
C ALA A 227 30.87 10.01 3.65
N LYS A 228 29.78 10.41 2.99
CA LYS A 228 29.63 11.79 2.49
C LYS A 228 29.51 12.79 3.65
N SER A 229 28.67 12.47 4.64
CA SER A 229 28.52 13.25 5.90
C SER A 229 29.84 13.31 6.69
N LYS A 230 30.55 12.19 6.87
CA LYS A 230 31.85 12.15 7.56
C LYS A 230 32.94 12.93 6.83
N ARG A 231 32.95 12.93 5.49
CA ARG A 231 33.89 13.76 4.70
C ARG A 231 33.64 15.26 4.92
N LEU A 232 32.38 15.69 5.00
CA LEU A 232 32.04 17.10 5.21
C LEU A 232 32.49 17.58 6.60
N THR A 233 32.24 16.80 7.65
CA THR A 233 32.71 17.12 9.02
C THR A 233 34.24 17.12 9.11
N GLY A 234 34.91 16.19 8.41
CA GLY A 234 36.38 16.13 8.34
C GLY A 234 37.00 17.36 7.67
N ILE A 235 36.40 17.85 6.57
CA ILE A 235 36.86 19.07 5.89
C ILE A 235 36.71 20.30 6.79
N VAL A 236 35.55 20.45 7.45
CA VAL A 236 35.32 21.57 8.38
C VAL A 236 36.33 21.54 9.53
N GLY A 237 36.61 20.36 10.11
CA GLY A 237 37.61 20.19 11.16
C GLY A 237 39.03 20.54 10.71
N PHE A 238 39.43 20.12 9.50
CA PHE A 238 40.76 20.41 8.96
C PHE A 238 40.97 21.91 8.70
N VAL A 239 39.96 22.58 8.12
CA VAL A 239 40.02 24.03 7.85
C VAL A 239 40.15 24.82 9.15
N LEU A 240 39.35 24.47 10.17
CA LEU A 240 39.45 25.11 11.49
C LEU A 240 40.83 24.88 12.12
N GLY A 241 41.36 23.65 12.07
CA GLY A 241 42.70 23.33 12.56
C GLY A 241 43.82 24.13 11.88
N ALA A 242 43.76 24.27 10.56
CA ALA A 242 44.75 25.03 9.79
C ALA A 242 44.74 26.54 10.15
N ILE A 243 43.56 27.11 10.40
CA ILE A 243 43.42 28.51 10.84
C ILE A 243 44.07 28.72 12.22
N PHE A 244 43.86 27.81 13.17
CA PHE A 244 44.51 27.90 14.49
C PHE A 244 46.03 27.76 14.42
N ILE A 245 46.54 26.84 13.59
CA ILE A 245 47.99 26.66 13.40
C ILE A 245 48.62 27.90 12.78
N THR A 246 48.01 28.47 11.74
CA THR A 246 48.53 29.68 11.07
C THR A 246 48.52 30.89 12.00
N LEU A 247 47.42 31.12 12.74
CA LEU A 247 47.35 32.17 13.76
C LEU A 247 48.40 31.97 14.87
N GLY A 248 48.56 30.74 15.37
CA GLY A 248 49.56 30.41 16.38
C GLY A 248 51.00 30.65 15.90
N LEU A 249 51.31 30.29 14.66
CA LEU A 249 52.61 30.55 14.03
C LEU A 249 52.89 32.04 13.89
N ILE A 250 51.91 32.85 13.50
CA ILE A 250 52.05 34.31 13.39
C ILE A 250 52.34 34.93 14.76
N ILE A 251 51.61 34.53 15.81
CA ILE A 251 51.82 35.01 17.18
C ILE A 251 53.20 34.59 17.69
N TYR A 252 53.59 33.32 17.50
CA TYR A 252 54.89 32.80 17.90
C TYR A 252 56.05 33.56 17.22
N LEU A 253 55.97 33.80 15.92
CA LEU A 253 56.98 34.53 15.16
C LEU A 253 57.02 36.02 15.53
N LYS A 254 55.88 36.63 15.88
CA LYS A 254 55.83 38.00 16.42
C LYS A 254 56.50 38.12 17.78
N ASN A 255 56.27 37.16 18.70
CA ASN A 255 56.92 37.15 20.01
C ASN A 255 58.44 36.92 19.90
N LYS A 256 58.90 36.12 18.94
CA LYS A 256 60.33 35.90 18.72
C LYS A 256 61.07 37.12 18.17
N LYS A 257 60.36 38.10 17.60
CA LYS A 257 60.90 39.41 17.17
C LYS A 257 60.92 40.46 18.28
N GLY A 258 60.48 40.13 19.50
CA GLY A 258 60.66 40.96 20.69
C GLY A 258 62.02 40.71 21.34
N THR A 259 63.09 41.28 20.79
CA THR A 259 64.40 41.37 21.47
C THR A 259 64.29 42.34 22.65
N PRO A 260 64.79 42.02 23.86
CA PRO A 260 64.81 42.97 24.97
C PRO A 260 65.81 44.09 24.67
N ARG A 261 65.36 45.36 24.66
CA ARG A 261 66.28 46.50 24.73
C ARG A 261 66.82 46.58 26.15
N ILE A 262 68.09 46.24 26.32
CA ILE A 262 68.87 46.54 27.53
C ILE A 262 69.18 48.04 27.51
N PRO A 263 68.79 48.84 28.52
CA PRO A 263 69.32 50.19 28.70
C PRO A 263 70.73 50.12 29.31
N VAL A 264 71.64 50.86 28.69
CA VAL A 264 73.05 51.07 29.06
C VAL A 264 73.15 51.81 30.41
N PRO A 265 74.10 51.48 31.31
CA PRO A 265 74.33 52.26 32.52
C PRO A 265 75.08 53.54 32.19
N GLN A 266 74.55 54.70 32.63
CA GLN A 266 75.30 55.94 32.74
C GLN A 266 76.05 55.95 34.07
N ASN A 267 77.38 55.85 34.00
CA ASN A 267 78.24 56.48 34.98
C ASN A 267 78.57 57.88 34.45
N ASP A 268 78.45 58.91 35.30
CA ASP A 268 79.49 59.91 35.51
C ASP A 268 79.14 60.93 36.61
N VAL A 269 80.08 61.01 37.58
CA VAL A 269 80.66 62.22 38.23
C VAL A 269 79.74 63.20 38.97
N ALA A 270 79.77 63.14 40.31
CA ALA A 270 80.32 64.15 41.25
C ALA A 270 79.96 63.80 42.70
#